data_AF-A0A1U7DE94-F1
#
_entry.id   AF-A0A1U7DE94-F1
#
_cell.length_a   1.000
_cell.length_b   1.000
_cell.length_c   1.000
_cell.angle_alpha   90.00
_cell.angle_beta   90.00
_cell.angle_gamma   90.00
#
_symmetry.space_group_name_H-M   'P 1'
#
loop_
_entity.id
_entity.type
_entity.pdbx_description
1 polymer ?
#
loop_
_entity_poly.entity_id
_entity_poly.type
_entity_poly.pdbx_seq_one_letter_code
_entity_poly.pdbx_strand_id
1 'polypeptide(L)' 'MPQVCVELDDQQRALRQTFNEDELHFVCPWHGWEFKIATGEAVGDPKYKMKRYNVVERGGEVYVEV' A
#
# COMPACT_ATOMS: atom_id res chain seq x y z
N MET A 1 5.93 0.38 1.35
CA MET A 1 5.95 1.07 2.65
C MET A 1 4.84 0.44 3.48
N PRO A 2 5.05 0.12 4.76
CA PRO A 2 3.94 -0.30 5.62
C PRO A 2 2.81 0.73 5.59
N GLN A 3 1.57 0.29 5.67
CA GLN A 3 0.43 1.19 5.78
C GLN A 3 0.60 2.10 6.99
N VAL A 4 0.36 3.40 6.81
CA VAL A 4 0.33 4.36 7.92
C VAL A 4 -1.03 4.28 8.60
N CYS A 5 -1.03 3.98 9.90
CA CYS A 5 -2.23 3.94 10.73
C CYS A 5 -2.21 5.08 11.74
N VAL A 6 -3.38 5.55 12.16
CA VAL A 6 -3.50 6.54 13.24
C VAL A 6 -4.08 5.85 14.47
N GLU A 7 -3.37 5.93 15.58
CA GLU A 7 -3.90 5.53 16.89
C GLU A 7 -4.77 6.67 17.43
N LEU A 8 -6.00 6.34 17.82
CA LEU A 8 -6.97 7.30 18.33
C LEU A 8 -7.16 7.10 19.85
N ASP A 9 -7.39 8.19 20.57
CA ASP A 9 -7.82 8.12 21.97
C ASP A 9 -9.32 7.79 22.10
N ASP A 10 -9.79 7.74 23.35
CA ASP A 10 -11.19 7.51 23.71
C ASP A 10 -12.15 8.58 23.15
N GLN A 11 -11.63 9.76 22.81
CA GLN A 11 -12.37 10.87 22.20
C GLN A 11 -12.19 10.94 20.67
N GLN A 12 -11.61 9.92 20.04
CA GLN A 12 -11.34 9.88 18.60
C GLN A 12 -10.35 10.96 18.10
N ARG A 13 -9.46 11.44 18.97
CA ARG A 13 -8.39 12.36 18.59
C ARG A 13 -7.15 11.58 18.23
N ALA A 14 -6.40 12.06 17.23
CA ALA A 14 -5.15 11.44 16.81
C ALA A 14 -4.09 11.56 17.92
N LEU A 15 -3.64 10.41 18.45
CA LEU A 15 -2.55 10.34 19.43
C LEU A 15 -1.19 10.28 18.72
N ARG A 16 -1.04 9.35 17.78
CA ARG A 16 0.20 9.15 17.02
C ARG A 16 -0.04 8.36 15.74
N GLN A 17 0.93 8.44 14.84
CA GLN A 17 1.01 7.53 13.70
C GLN A 17 1.74 6.24 14.10
N THR A 18 1.28 5.13 13.53
CA THR A 18 1.84 3.80 13.66
C THR A 18 1.95 3.17 12.27
N PHE A 19 2.59 2.02 12.17
CA PHE A 19 2.78 1.30 10.92
C PHE A 19 2.22 -0.11 11.05
N ASN A 20 1.39 -0.50 10.09
CA ASN A 20 0.93 -1.88 9.96
C ASN A 20 1.90 -2.63 9.02
N GLU A 21 2.80 -3.43 9.60
CA GLU A 21 3.81 -4.19 8.87
C GLU A 21 3.21 -5.36 8.06
N ASP A 22 1.97 -5.78 8.37
CA ASP A 22 1.29 -6.86 7.66
C ASP A 22 0.69 -6.40 6.33
N GLU A 23 0.50 -5.09 6.12
CA GLU A 23 -0.08 -4.53 4.90
C GLU A 23 0.83 -3.49 4.25
N LEU A 24 1.40 -3.85 3.10
CA LEU A 24 2.27 -2.97 2.35
C LEU A 24 1.48 -2.11 1.36
N HIS A 25 1.69 -0.80 1.47
CA HIS A 25 1.11 0.22 0.61
C HIS A 25 2.19 0.97 -0.19
N PHE A 26 1.72 1.62 -1.25
CA PHE A 26 2.47 2.57 -2.06
C PHE A 26 1.66 3.87 -2.17
N VAL A 27 2.31 5.02 -1.93
CA VAL A 27 1.69 6.34 -2.07
C VAL A 27 2.30 7.05 -3.27
N CYS A 28 1.45 7.49 -4.20
CA CYS A 28 1.89 8.29 -5.34
C CYS A 28 2.44 9.64 -4.86
N PRO A 29 3.68 10.00 -5.22
CA PRO A 29 4.30 11.25 -4.76
C PRO A 29 3.71 12.51 -5.38
N TRP A 30 2.90 12.39 -6.45
CA TRP A 30 2.30 13.55 -7.12
C TRP A 30 0.96 13.95 -6.47
N HIS A 31 0.00 13.04 -6.40
CA HIS A 31 -1.37 13.34 -5.98
C HIS A 31 -1.78 12.66 -4.67
N GLY A 32 -0.85 11.96 -4.00
CA GLY A 32 -1.06 11.40 -2.66
C GLY A 32 -2.00 10.20 -2.62
N TRP A 33 -2.35 9.62 -3.76
CA TRP A 33 -3.19 8.41 -3.79
C TRP A 33 -2.42 7.23 -3.24
N GLU A 34 -3.08 6.48 -2.36
CA GLU A 34 -2.52 5.31 -1.71
C GLU A 34 -3.11 4.03 -2.28
N PHE A 35 -2.26 3.02 -2.47
CA PHE A 35 -2.63 1.75 -3.07
C PHE A 35 -2.07 0.57 -2.29
N LYS A 36 -2.84 -0.50 -2.19
CA LYS A 36 -2.40 -1.78 -1.64
C LYS A 36 -1.45 -2.46 -2.63
N ILE A 37 -0.22 -2.78 -2.22
CA ILE A 37 0.77 -3.40 -3.12
C ILE A 37 0.29 -4.77 -3.63
N ALA A 38 -0.34 -5.58 -2.78
CA ALA A 38 -0.78 -6.93 -3.13
C ALA A 38 -1.87 -6.96 -4.23
N THR A 39 -2.79 -6.00 -4.21
CA THR A 39 -3.99 -6.00 -5.09
C THR A 39 -3.99 -4.90 -6.13
N GLY A 40 -3.17 -3.86 -5.95
CA GLY A 40 -3.15 -2.66 -6.78
C GLY A 40 -4.35 -1.74 -6.52
N GLU A 41 -5.22 -2.06 -5.56
CA GLU A 41 -6.43 -1.29 -5.26
C GLU A 41 -6.11 0.02 -4.57
N ALA A 42 -6.78 1.09 -4.98
CA ALA A 42 -6.72 2.36 -4.26
C ALA A 42 -7.43 2.23 -2.91
N VAL A 43 -6.80 2.75 -1.85
CA VAL A 43 -7.34 2.70 -0.47
C VAL A 43 -8.62 3.52 -0.34
N GLY A 44 -8.70 4.67 -1.03
CA GLY A 44 -9.86 5.56 -0.97
C GLY A 44 -11.09 5.07 -1.73
N ASP A 45 -10.91 4.36 -2.85
CA ASP A 45 -12.00 3.74 -3.61
C ASP A 45 -11.47 2.53 -4.42
N PRO A 46 -11.80 1.28 -4.02
CA PRO A 46 -11.32 0.06 -4.68
C PRO A 46 -11.76 -0.09 -6.15
N LYS A 47 -12.66 0.75 -6.67
CA LYS A 47 -12.98 0.79 -8.11
C LYS A 47 -11.78 1.20 -8.95
N TYR A 48 -10.88 2.01 -8.39
CA TYR A 48 -9.64 2.40 -9.04
C TYR A 48 -8.54 1.42 -8.66
N LYS A 49 -7.90 0.80 -9.66
CA LYS A 49 -6.83 -0.17 -9.46
C LYS A 49 -5.69 0.07 -10.43
N MET A 50 -4.46 -0.11 -9.97
CA MET A 50 -3.27 -0.17 -10.82
C MET A 50 -3.20 -1.53 -11.52
N LYS A 51 -2.64 -1.55 -12.74
CA LYS A 51 -2.36 -2.81 -13.45
C LYS A 51 -1.29 -3.58 -12.67
N ARG A 52 -1.57 -4.85 -12.38
CA ARG A 52 -0.63 -5.79 -11.78
C ARG A 52 0.06 -6.63 -12.84
N TYR A 53 1.27 -7.06 -12.51
CA TYR A 53 2.06 -7.99 -13.31
C TYR A 53 2.51 -9.14 -12.42
N ASN A 54 2.63 -10.33 -13.01
CA ASN A 54 3.27 -11.43 -12.32
C ASN A 54 4.78 -11.17 -12.28
N VAL A 55 5.36 -11.40 -11.11
CA VAL A 55 6.79 -11.25 -10.86
C VAL A 55 7.34 -12.61 -10.46
N VAL A 56 8.44 -13.02 -11.10
CA VAL A 56 9.13 -14.28 -10.78
C VAL A 56 10.58 -14.02 -10.41
N GLU A 57 11.06 -14.72 -9.39
CA GLU A 57 12.47 -14.70 -8.99
C GLU A 57 13.17 -15.95 -9.51
N ARG A 58 14.28 -15.78 -10.24
CA ARG A 58 15.07 -16.89 -10.80
C ARG A 58 16.55 -16.53 -10.76
N GLY A 59 17.37 -17.37 -10.13
CA GLY A 59 18.82 -17.17 -10.08
C GLY A 59 19.27 -15.88 -9.36
N GLY A 60 18.47 -15.36 -8.43
CA GLY A 60 18.75 -14.08 -7.74
C GLY A 60 18.32 -12.84 -8.54
N GLU A 61 17.68 -13.01 -9.70
CA GLU A 61 17.15 -11.93 -10.51
C GLU A 61 15.61 -11.90 -10.48
N VAL A 62 15.05 -10.72 -10.70
CA VAL A 62 13.60 -10.45 -10.70
C VAL A 62 13.12 -10.19 -12.12
N TYR A 63 12.08 -10.91 -12.55
CA TYR A 63 11.50 -10.81 -13.90
C TYR A 63 10.02 -10.44 -13.84
N VAL A 64 9.55 -9.68 -14.84
CA VAL A 64 8.14 -9.29 -14.99
C VAL A 64 7.57 -10.01 -16.21
N GLU A 65 6.45 -10.72 -16.03
CA GLU A 65 5.70 -11.31 -17.15
C GLU A 65 4.76 -10.24 -17.75
N VAL A 66 4.91 -9.96 -19.04
CA VAL A 66 4.21 -8.90 -19.78
C VAL A 66 3.23 -9.43 -20.82
#